data_AF-A0A6I1YZD4-F1
#
_entry.id   AF-A0A6I1YZD4-F1
#
_cell.length_a   1.000
_cell.length_b   1.000
_cell.length_c   1.000
_cell.angle_alpha   90.00
_cell.angle_beta   90.00
_cell.angle_gamma   90.00
#
_symmetry.space_group_name_H-M   'P 1'
#
loop_
_entity.id
_entity.type
_entity.pdbx_description
1 polymer ?
#
loop_
_entity_poly.entity_id
_entity_poly.type
_entity_poly.pdbx_seq_one_letter_code
_entity_poly.pdbx_strand_id
1 'polypeptide(L)' 'MARAAIQGSRGGGDRVTVELYRIPRGGRARQPRRARLAACIGPGDHVEPVMTISQTAED' A
#
# COMPACT_ATOMS: atom_id res chain seq x y z
N MET A 1 -7.98 -5.25 -3.44
CA MET A 1 -6.90 -4.68 -4.28
C MET A 1 -5.51 -5.18 -3.86
N ALA A 2 -5.05 -4.95 -2.61
CA ALA A 2 -3.76 -5.47 -2.15
C ALA A 2 -3.62 -7.00 -2.31
N ARG A 3 -4.61 -7.78 -1.87
CA ARG A 3 -4.65 -9.25 -2.07
C ARG A 3 -4.47 -9.69 -3.53
N ALA A 4 -5.16 -9.02 -4.46
CA ALA A 4 -5.07 -9.36 -5.88
C ALA A 4 -3.67 -9.07 -6.44
N ALA A 5 -3.04 -7.97 -6.00
CA ALA A 5 -1.67 -7.65 -6.37
C ALA A 5 -0.65 -8.63 -5.77
N ILE A 6 -0.85 -9.07 -4.52
CA ILE A 6 -0.03 -10.11 -3.88
C ILE A 6 -0.13 -11.41 -4.69
N GLN A 7 -1.35 -11.86 -5.00
CA GLN A 7 -1.58 -13.08 -5.78
C GLN A 7 -1.03 -13.02 -7.20
N GLY A 8 -1.00 -11.83 -7.80
CA GLY A 8 -0.42 -11.61 -9.13
C GLY A 8 1.10 -11.35 -9.12
N SER A 9 1.70 -11.13 -7.95
CA SER A 9 3.14 -10.89 -7.83
C SER A 9 3.90 -12.20 -8.04
N ARG A 10 4.87 -12.19 -8.97
CA ARG A 10 5.64 -13.39 -9.37
C ARG A 10 6.99 -13.51 -8.66
N GLY A 11 7.15 -12.88 -7.49
CA GLY A 11 8.43 -12.83 -6.77
C GLY A 11 8.26 -13.11 -5.27
N GLY A 12 9.26 -13.78 -4.69
CA GLY A 12 9.40 -13.95 -3.23
C GLY A 12 10.00 -12.69 -2.63
N GLY A 13 9.14 -11.76 -2.23
CA GLY A 13 9.52 -10.53 -1.54
C GLY A 13 8.51 -10.21 -0.46
N ASP A 14 8.92 -9.38 0.50
CA ASP A 14 8.09 -8.90 1.59
C ASP A 14 7.20 -7.72 1.19
N ARG A 15 7.40 -7.15 -0.01
CA ARG A 15 6.76 -5.92 -0.46
C ARG A 15 6.10 -6.07 -1.83
N VAL A 16 4.84 -5.65 -1.92
CA VAL A 16 4.13 -5.45 -3.20
C VAL A 16 3.69 -4.00 -3.31
N THR A 17 3.70 -3.47 -4.53
CA THR A 17 3.24 -2.10 -4.79
C THR A 17 1.97 -2.11 -5.64
N VAL A 18 1.02 -1.25 -5.29
CA VAL A 18 -0.23 -1.06 -6.04
C VAL A 18 -0.43 0.41 -6.39
N GLU A 19 -0.95 0.67 -7.58
CA GLU A 19 -1.40 2.00 -7.98
C GLU A 19 -2.92 2.10 -7.83
N LEU A 20 -3.38 3.15 -7.15
CA LEU A 20 -4.80 3.42 -6.90
C LEU A 20 -5.09 4.91 -7.11
N TYR A 21 -6.35 5.25 -7.37
CA TYR A 21 -6.80 6.63 -7.33
C TYR A 21 -7.32 6.99 -5.94
N ARG A 22 -6.65 7.90 -5.24
CA ARG A 22 -7.09 8.43 -3.95
C ARG A 22 -8.13 9.52 -4.17
N ILE A 23 -9.31 9.33 -3.57
CA ILE A 23 -10.36 10.34 -3.52
C ILE A 23 -10.04 11.33 -2.40
N PRO A 24 -9.85 12.62 -2.68
CA PRO A 24 -9.61 13.61 -1.63
C PRO A 24 -10.81 13.70 -0.67
N ARG A 25 -10.55 13.80 0.63
CA ARG A 25 -11.55 14.05 1.67
C ARG A 25 -11.49 15.51 2.10
N GLY A 26 -12.61 16.11 2.49
CA GLY A 26 -12.66 17.49 2.99
C GLY A 26 -12.81 18.60 1.93
N GLY A 27 -13.23 18.25 0.71
CA GLY A 27 -13.72 19.22 -0.29
C GLY A 27 -12.68 20.11 -0.98
N ARG A 28 -11.44 20.17 -0.48
CA ARG A 28 -10.36 21.01 -1.06
C ARG A 28 -9.87 20.56 -2.43
N ALA A 29 -10.00 19.27 -2.75
CA ALA A 29 -9.69 18.74 -4.07
C ALA A 29 -10.87 17.91 -4.59
N ARG A 30 -11.23 18.13 -5.85
CA ARG A 30 -12.40 17.51 -6.50
C ARG A 30 -12.05 16.36 -7.44
N GLN A 31 -10.77 16.20 -7.77
CA GLN A 31 -10.31 15.17 -8.71
C GLN A 31 -9.56 14.05 -7.98
N PRO A 32 -9.83 12.78 -8.29
CA PRO A 32 -9.02 11.65 -7.86
C PRO A 32 -7.57 11.83 -8.29
N ARG A 33 -6.61 11.51 -7.40
CA ARG A 33 -5.18 11.57 -7.72
C ARG A 33 -4.58 10.19 -7.66
N ARG A 34 -3.75 9.83 -8.65
CA ARG A 34 -3.01 8.56 -8.62
C ARG A 34 -2.06 8.57 -7.42
N ALA A 35 -2.08 7.48 -6.65
CA ALA A 35 -1.25 7.24 -5.50
C ALA A 35 -0.64 5.84 -5.61
N ARG A 36 0.63 5.74 -5.25
CA ARG A 36 1.36 4.48 -5.19
C ARG A 36 1.47 4.06 -3.73
N LEU A 37 0.91 2.90 -3.40
CA LEU A 37 0.93 2.34 -2.05
C LEU A 37 1.80 1.09 -2.04
N ALA A 38 2.62 0.95 -1.01
CA ALA A 38 3.33 -0.28 -0.71
C ALA A 38 2.54 -1.06 0.35
N ALA A 39 2.34 -2.35 0.12
CA ALA A 39 1.94 -3.30 1.14
C ALA A 39 3.17 -4.15 1.47
N CYS A 40 3.65 -4.06 2.72
CA CYS A 40 4.82 -4.77 3.21
C CYS A 40 4.41 -5.72 4.34
N ILE A 41 5.03 -6.89 4.43
CA ILE A 41 4.95 -7.77 5.60
C ILE A 41 6.26 -7.71 6.39
N GLY A 42 6.19 -7.57 7.70
CA GLY A 42 7.36 -7.48 8.57
C GLY A 42 7.00 -7.73 10.03
N PRO A 43 7.97 -7.70 10.95
CA PRO A 43 7.69 -7.81 12.38
C PRO A 43 7.00 -6.53 12.89
N GLY A 44 6.01 -6.71 13.77
CA GLY A 44 5.47 -5.67 14.62
C GLY A 44 6.34 -5.44 15.85
N ASP A 45 5.87 -4.56 16.73
CA ASP A 45 6.59 -4.18 17.95
C ASP A 45 6.81 -5.36 18.91
N HIS A 46 6.03 -6.43 18.78
CA HIS A 46 6.15 -7.68 19.54
C HIS A 46 6.57 -8.88 18.68
N VAL A 47 7.24 -8.64 17.54
CA VAL A 47 7.75 -9.68 16.62
C VAL A 47 6.65 -10.49 15.92
N GLU A 48 5.38 -10.09 16.08
CA GLU A 48 4.26 -10.65 15.35
C GLU A 48 4.31 -10.23 13.88
N PRO A 49 3.91 -11.08 12.92
CA PRO A 49 3.85 -10.67 11.52
C PRO A 49 2.73 -9.64 11.32
N VAL A 50 3.09 -8.44 10.86
CA VAL A 50 2.16 -7.36 10.53
C VAL A 50 2.23 -7.01 9.05
N MET A 51 1.09 -6.58 8.50
CA MET A 51 1.03 -6.00 7.17
C MET A 51 0.83 -4.49 7.27
N THR A 52 1.77 -3.75 6.72
CA THR A 52 1.74 -2.29 6.68
C THR A 52 1.41 -1.81 5.28
N ILE A 53 0.43 -0.91 5.16
CA ILE A 53 0.10 -0.22 3.90
C ILE A 53 0.45 1.26 4.05
N SER A 54 1.43 1.73 3.29
CA SER A 54 1.91 3.11 3.35
C SER A 54 2.07 3.72 1.96
N GLN A 55 2.13 5.05 1.87
CA GLN A 55 2.57 5.70 0.63
C GLN A 55 4.06 5.43 0.42
N THR A 56 4.48 5.27 -0.83
CA THR A 56 5.88 4.95 -1.12
C THR A 56 6.88 6.07 -0.81
N ALA A 57 6.39 7.28 -0.48
CA ALA A 57 7.20 8.47 -0.20
C ALA A 57 6.97 9.02 1.22
N GLU A 58 6.31 8.25 2.08
CA GLU A 58 6.35 8.47 3.53
C GLU A 58 7.57 7.69 4.03
N ASP A 59 8.63 8.42 4.39
CA ASP A 59 9.80 7.89 5.12
C ASP A 59 9.44 7.64 6.59
#